data_AF-A0A2H0KN93-F1
#
_entry.id   AF-A0A2H0KN93-F1
#
_cell.length_a   1.000
_cell.length_b   1.000
_cell.length_c   1.000
_cell.angle_alpha   90.00
_cell.angle_beta   90.00
_cell.angle_gamma   90.00
#
_symmetry.space_group_name_H-M   'P 1'
#
loop_
_entity.id
_entity.type
_entity.pdbx_description
1 polymer ?
#
loop_
_entity_poly.entity_id
_entity_poly.type
_entity_poly.pdbx_seq_one_letter_code
_entity_poly.pdbx_strand_id
1 'polypeptide(L)'
;MKNFFASLKIIFLITFTIATLNIKNYLFLTRLLFILFIFLWLTPSRKLVFSRLKILLPVAIMIFVLQIIFNQSQSLIWRIEFAYFVFIRIAIVSLAVLFFMTVVSTSEIILAFWFLPKNIKLVLTMTFYFIPTIFKETGQIILVQKSRGLKTFSWNIAPLIVPLLHRIFIRAEALSLAIISRGYEE
;
A
#
# COMPACT_ATOMS: atom_id res chain seq x y z
N MET A 1 14.45 21.51 -3.96
CA MET A 1 15.22 20.25 -3.78
C MET A 1 14.41 19.12 -3.16
N LYS A 2 13.71 19.29 -2.01
CA LYS A 2 12.97 18.20 -1.35
C LYS A 2 11.94 17.47 -2.24
N ASN A 3 11.18 18.21 -3.05
CA ASN A 3 10.19 17.61 -3.98
C ASN A 3 10.85 16.72 -5.06
N PHE A 4 12.04 17.10 -5.52
CA PHE A 4 12.79 16.34 -6.52
C PHE A 4 13.24 14.99 -5.97
N PHE A 5 13.80 14.98 -4.75
CA PHE A 5 14.22 13.73 -4.09
C PHE A 5 13.03 12.79 -3.83
N ALA A 6 11.88 13.30 -3.40
CA ALA A 6 10.69 12.48 -3.18
C ALA A 6 10.17 11.85 -4.49
N SER A 7 10.11 12.64 -5.56
CA SER A 7 9.72 12.17 -6.90
C SER A 7 10.68 11.11 -7.42
N LEU A 8 11.98 11.32 -7.24
CA LEU A 8 13.02 10.38 -7.66
C LEU A 8 12.88 9.02 -6.98
N LYS A 9 12.53 8.97 -5.69
CA LYS A 9 12.30 7.71 -4.98
C LYS A 9 11.12 6.93 -5.58
N ILE A 10 10.01 7.59 -5.93
CA ILE A 10 8.85 6.93 -6.56
C ILE A 10 9.20 6.43 -7.97
N ILE A 11 9.84 7.29 -8.77
CA ILE A 11 10.28 6.93 -10.13
C ILE A 11 11.25 5.75 -10.06
N PHE A 12 12.17 5.74 -9.10
CA PHE A 12 13.09 4.64 -8.86
C PHE A 12 12.32 3.35 -8.53
N LEU A 13 11.33 3.39 -7.63
CA LEU A 13 10.50 2.21 -7.33
C LEU A 13 9.80 1.68 -8.59
N ILE A 14 9.15 2.54 -9.37
CA ILE A 14 8.44 2.15 -10.60
C ILE A 14 9.40 1.56 -11.62
N THR A 15 10.54 2.22 -11.84
CA THR A 15 11.55 1.75 -12.79
C THR A 15 12.14 0.41 -12.32
N PHE A 16 12.38 0.26 -11.02
CA PHE A 16 12.89 -0.96 -10.41
C PHE A 16 11.92 -2.13 -10.55
N THR A 17 10.61 -1.91 -10.33
CA THR A 17 9.60 -2.97 -10.50
C THR A 17 9.47 -3.39 -11.96
N ILE A 18 9.44 -2.43 -12.90
CA ILE A 18 9.41 -2.71 -14.34
C ILE A 18 10.68 -3.47 -14.77
N ALA A 19 11.86 -3.03 -14.32
CA ALA A 19 13.11 -3.71 -14.62
C ALA A 19 13.12 -5.15 -14.09
N THR A 20 12.65 -5.36 -12.86
CA THR A 20 12.55 -6.69 -12.23
C THR A 20 11.70 -7.65 -13.06
N LEU A 21 10.58 -7.18 -13.62
CA LEU A 21 9.69 -8.01 -14.43
C LEU A 21 10.31 -8.43 -15.78
N ASN A 22 11.22 -7.62 -16.32
CA ASN A 22 11.87 -7.88 -17.61
C ASN A 22 13.12 -8.78 -17.52
N ILE A 23 13.68 -8.99 -16.33
CA ILE A 23 14.88 -9.81 -16.17
C ILE A 23 14.57 -11.29 -16.45
N LYS A 24 15.28 -11.88 -17.42
CA LYS A 24 15.14 -13.29 -17.80
C LYS A 24 16.01 -14.24 -16.96
N ASN A 25 17.10 -13.74 -16.38
CA ASN A 25 18.05 -14.57 -15.65
C ASN A 25 17.58 -14.83 -14.20
N TYR A 26 17.28 -16.09 -13.86
CA TYR A 26 16.83 -16.48 -12.53
C TYR A 26 17.91 -16.33 -11.45
N LEU A 27 19.18 -16.58 -11.78
CA LEU A 27 20.30 -16.42 -10.83
C LEU A 27 20.50 -14.97 -10.41
N PHE A 28 20.22 -14.02 -11.32
CA PHE A 28 20.27 -12.60 -10.97
C PHE A 28 19.14 -12.23 -10.01
N LEU A 29 17.93 -12.74 -10.26
CA LEU A 29 16.78 -12.47 -9.40
C LEU A 29 16.95 -13.07 -7.99
N THR A 30 17.50 -14.28 -7.86
CA THR A 30 17.77 -14.87 -6.53
C THR A 30 18.77 -14.05 -5.73
N ARG A 31 19.85 -13.59 -6.36
CA ARG A 31 20.84 -12.69 -5.73
C ARG A 31 20.20 -11.37 -5.32
N LEU A 32 19.38 -10.78 -6.19
CA LEU A 32 18.68 -9.52 -5.90
C LEU A 32 17.69 -9.66 -4.74
N LEU A 33 16.95 -10.78 -4.67
CA LEU A 33 16.06 -11.08 -3.55
C LEU A 33 16.84 -11.22 -2.24
N PHE A 34 18.01 -11.89 -2.26
CA PHE A 34 18.87 -12.02 -1.09
C PHE A 34 19.38 -10.66 -0.59
N ILE A 35 19.83 -9.79 -1.52
CA ILE A 35 20.25 -8.42 -1.21
C ILE A 35 19.10 -7.63 -0.57
N LEU A 36 17.90 -7.67 -1.15
CA LEU A 36 16.72 -7.01 -0.57
C LEU A 36 16.39 -7.54 0.82
N PHE A 37 16.56 -8.83 1.05
CA PHE A 37 16.32 -9.44 2.35
C PHE A 37 17.30 -8.90 3.40
N ILE A 38 18.58 -8.78 3.05
CA ILE A 38 19.60 -8.18 3.92
C ILE A 38 19.24 -6.74 4.27
N PHE A 39 18.89 -5.92 3.27
CA PHE A 39 18.48 -4.53 3.51
C PHE A 39 17.25 -4.43 4.40
N LEU A 40 16.24 -5.28 4.18
CA LEU A 40 15.04 -5.32 5.00
C LEU A 40 15.30 -5.81 6.42
N TRP A 41 16.31 -6.67 6.62
CA TRP A 41 16.72 -7.16 7.93
C TRP A 41 17.40 -6.08 8.79
N LEU A 42 18.09 -5.15 8.13
CA LEU A 42 18.74 -3.98 8.73
C LEU A 42 17.72 -2.91 9.16
N THR A 43 16.55 -2.84 8.52
CA THR A 43 15.47 -1.94 8.93
C THR A 43 14.71 -2.44 10.18
N PRO A 44 14.18 -1.54 11.03
CA PRO A 44 13.44 -1.90 12.26
C PRO A 44 12.10 -2.63 12.01
N SER A 45 11.71 -2.82 10.76
CA SER A 45 10.44 -3.38 10.30
C SER A 45 10.39 -4.91 10.21
N ARG A 46 11.21 -5.65 10.99
CA ARG A 46 11.28 -7.13 10.91
C ARG A 46 9.91 -7.81 11.03
N LYS A 47 9.07 -7.35 11.96
CA LYS A 47 7.70 -7.87 12.14
C LYS A 47 6.86 -7.76 10.86
N LEU A 48 6.95 -6.62 10.16
CA LEU A 48 6.22 -6.37 8.91
C LEU A 48 6.72 -7.28 7.78
N VAL A 49 8.02 -7.54 7.71
CA VAL A 49 8.62 -8.46 6.74
C VAL A 49 8.08 -9.87 6.95
N PHE A 50 8.07 -10.37 8.20
CA PHE A 50 7.50 -11.68 8.52
C PHE A 50 6.01 -11.77 8.19
N SER A 51 5.22 -10.73 8.51
CA SER A 51 3.81 -10.68 8.12
C SER A 51 3.63 -10.74 6.60
N ARG A 52 4.49 -10.05 5.84
CA ARG A 52 4.45 -10.06 4.37
C ARG A 52 4.81 -11.42 3.79
N LEU A 53 5.86 -12.07 4.30
CA LEU A 53 6.26 -13.42 3.89
C LEU A 53 5.18 -14.45 4.19
N LYS A 54 4.50 -14.34 5.34
CA LYS A 54 3.36 -15.20 5.69
C LYS A 54 2.22 -15.09 4.68
N ILE A 55 1.97 -13.90 4.13
CA ILE A 55 0.97 -13.67 3.07
C ILE A 55 1.48 -14.18 1.71
N LEU A 56 2.78 -14.09 1.43
CA LEU A 56 3.37 -14.57 0.17
C LEU A 56 3.44 -16.10 0.08
N LEU A 57 3.51 -16.81 1.20
CA LEU A 57 3.60 -18.26 1.24
C LEU A 57 2.39 -18.99 0.61
N PRO A 58 1.11 -18.68 0.94
CA PRO A 58 -0.02 -19.29 0.25
C PRO A 58 -0.07 -18.93 -1.24
N VAL A 59 0.37 -17.73 -1.62
CA VAL A 59 0.51 -17.33 -3.03
C VAL A 59 1.56 -18.19 -3.73
N ALA A 60 2.69 -18.47 -3.08
CA ALA A 60 3.72 -19.36 -3.60
C ALA A 60 3.12 -20.74 -3.87
N ILE A 61 2.49 -21.35 -2.86
CA ILE A 61 1.87 -22.67 -2.98
C ILE A 61 0.88 -22.70 -4.14
N MET A 62 0.02 -21.69 -4.25
CA MET A 62 -0.94 -21.56 -5.35
C MET A 62 -0.23 -21.52 -6.71
N ILE A 63 0.83 -20.73 -6.88
CA ILE A 63 1.61 -20.67 -8.13
C ILE A 63 2.19 -22.04 -8.48
N PHE A 64 2.80 -22.74 -7.51
CA PHE A 64 3.37 -24.06 -7.73
C PHE A 64 2.29 -25.09 -8.13
N VAL A 65 1.17 -25.11 -7.43
CA VAL A 65 0.04 -26.01 -7.75
C VAL A 65 -0.50 -25.73 -9.15
N LEU A 66 -0.71 -24.46 -9.51
CA LEU A 66 -1.19 -24.08 -10.84
C LEU A 66 -0.20 -24.50 -11.93
N GLN A 67 1.10 -24.29 -11.74
CA GLN A 67 2.10 -24.66 -12.76
C GLN A 67 2.23 -26.17 -12.94
N ILE A 68 2.11 -26.95 -11.86
CA ILE A 68 2.16 -28.41 -11.94
C ILE A 68 0.93 -28.97 -12.66
N ILE A 69 -0.27 -28.46 -12.33
CA ILE A 69 -1.55 -28.96 -12.86
C ILE A 69 -1.80 -28.55 -14.30
N PHE A 70 -1.60 -27.28 -14.66
CA PHE A 70 -2.02 -26.74 -15.95
C PHE A 70 -0.98 -26.90 -17.06
N ASN A 71 0.32 -26.92 -16.74
CA ASN A 71 1.35 -26.90 -17.76
C ASN A 71 1.86 -28.31 -18.14
N GLN A 72 0.91 -29.20 -18.47
CA GLN A 72 1.17 -30.63 -18.64
C GLN A 72 2.05 -30.99 -19.85
N SER A 73 2.19 -30.08 -20.82
CA SER A 73 3.00 -30.29 -22.02
C SER A 73 4.51 -30.20 -21.78
N GLN A 74 4.94 -29.59 -20.66
CA GLN A 74 6.37 -29.36 -20.36
C GLN A 74 6.92 -30.36 -19.36
N SER A 75 8.24 -30.53 -19.31
CA SER A 75 8.89 -31.39 -18.31
C SER A 75 8.67 -30.88 -16.88
N LEU A 76 8.68 -31.79 -15.91
CA LEU A 76 8.42 -31.45 -14.50
C LEU A 76 9.45 -30.45 -13.94
N ILE A 77 10.73 -30.59 -14.33
CA ILE A 77 11.80 -29.66 -13.95
C ILE A 77 11.48 -28.24 -14.43
N TRP A 78 11.10 -28.10 -15.71
CA TRP A 78 10.78 -26.79 -16.28
C TRP A 78 9.60 -26.12 -15.55
N ARG A 79 8.58 -26.89 -15.15
CA ARG A 79 7.42 -26.36 -14.41
C ARG A 79 7.82 -25.81 -13.05
N ILE A 80 8.70 -26.52 -12.32
CA ILE A 80 9.21 -26.09 -11.02
C ILE A 80 10.06 -24.83 -11.17
N GLU A 81 10.97 -24.81 -12.16
CA GLU A 81 11.82 -23.64 -12.44
C GLU A 81 10.98 -22.42 -12.81
N PHE A 82 9.97 -22.59 -13.65
CA PHE A 82 9.07 -21.51 -14.03
C PHE A 82 8.22 -21.02 -12.85
N ALA A 83 7.68 -21.93 -12.03
CA ALA A 83 6.95 -21.57 -10.81
C ALA A 83 7.83 -20.76 -9.84
N TYR A 84 9.06 -21.23 -9.62
CA TYR A 84 10.05 -20.55 -8.79
C TYR A 84 10.39 -19.15 -9.34
N PHE A 85 10.58 -19.05 -10.65
CA PHE A 85 10.87 -17.79 -11.33
C PHE A 85 9.75 -16.76 -11.18
N VAL A 86 8.50 -17.18 -11.37
CA VAL A 86 7.31 -16.33 -11.17
C VAL A 86 7.19 -15.92 -9.71
N PHE A 87 7.36 -16.86 -8.78
CA PHE A 87 7.28 -16.58 -7.35
C PHE A 87 8.33 -15.55 -6.91
N ILE A 88 9.59 -15.70 -7.33
CA ILE A 88 10.65 -14.75 -6.97
C ILE A 88 10.35 -13.36 -7.47
N ARG A 89 9.85 -13.20 -8.71
CA ARG A 89 9.48 -11.87 -9.23
C ARG A 89 8.43 -11.20 -8.36
N ILE A 90 7.38 -11.94 -8.00
CA ILE A 90 6.33 -11.43 -7.12
C ILE A 90 6.89 -11.10 -5.74
N ALA A 91 7.75 -11.96 -5.19
CA ALA A 91 8.39 -11.74 -3.90
C ALA A 91 9.26 -10.47 -3.90
N ILE A 92 10.12 -10.29 -4.91
CA ILE A 92 10.95 -9.08 -5.07
C ILE A 92 10.08 -7.84 -5.13
N VAL A 93 9.09 -7.80 -6.02
CA VAL A 93 8.22 -6.62 -6.20
C VAL A 93 7.49 -6.31 -4.89
N SER A 94 6.95 -7.33 -4.23
CA SER A 94 6.24 -7.18 -2.96
C SER A 94 7.14 -6.65 -1.83
N LEU A 95 8.37 -7.16 -1.73
CA LEU A 95 9.34 -6.75 -0.72
C LEU A 95 9.95 -5.37 -1.03
N ALA A 96 10.15 -5.02 -2.29
CA ALA A 96 10.62 -3.71 -2.71
C ALA A 96 9.59 -2.61 -2.39
N VAL A 97 8.30 -2.90 -2.62
CA VAL A 97 7.21 -2.01 -2.19
C VAL A 97 7.18 -1.87 -0.68
N LEU A 98 7.36 -2.96 0.07
CA LEU A 98 7.44 -2.89 1.53
C LEU A 98 8.60 -2.00 1.99
N PHE A 99 9.79 -2.18 1.42
CA PHE A 99 10.96 -1.35 1.71
C PHE A 99 10.71 0.13 1.40
N PHE A 100 10.03 0.42 0.29
CA PHE A 100 9.67 1.80 -0.05
C PHE A 100 8.75 2.42 1.02
N MET A 101 7.73 1.68 1.46
CA MET A 101 6.77 2.17 2.46
C MET A 101 7.38 2.36 3.86
N THR A 102 8.51 1.71 4.17
CA THR A 102 9.22 1.92 5.44
C THR A 102 10.17 3.10 5.39
N VAL A 103 10.68 3.46 4.20
CA VAL A 103 11.65 4.53 4.01
C VAL A 103 10.98 5.87 3.67
N VAL A 104 9.81 5.85 3.02
CA VAL A 104 9.14 7.07 2.51
C VAL A 104 7.95 7.44 3.38
N SER A 105 7.94 8.68 3.86
CA SER A 105 6.83 9.24 4.64
C SER A 105 5.63 9.61 3.75
N THR A 106 4.41 9.58 4.30
CA THR A 106 3.19 9.98 3.56
C THR A 106 3.26 11.39 3.00
N SER A 107 3.92 12.30 3.72
CA SER A 107 4.17 13.68 3.26
C SER A 107 5.06 13.73 2.01
N GLU A 108 6.12 12.92 1.97
CA GLU A 108 6.98 12.81 0.79
C GLU A 108 6.22 12.27 -0.42
N ILE A 109 5.30 11.32 -0.21
CA ILE A 109 4.44 10.79 -1.29
C ILE A 109 3.60 11.92 -1.90
N ILE A 110 2.96 12.76 -1.08
CA ILE A 110 2.16 13.90 -1.56
C ILE A 110 3.04 14.91 -2.31
N LEU A 111 4.26 15.17 -1.81
CA LEU A 111 5.20 16.09 -2.45
C LEU A 111 5.73 15.56 -3.79
N ALA A 112 5.82 14.24 -3.96
CA ALA A 112 6.23 13.62 -5.21
C ALA A 112 5.22 13.83 -6.35
N PHE A 113 3.94 14.04 -6.03
CA PHE A 113 2.90 14.42 -6.99
C PHE A 113 2.90 15.92 -7.29
N TRP A 114 4.08 16.50 -7.55
CA TRP A 114 4.23 17.94 -7.83
C TRP A 114 3.61 18.37 -9.15
N PHE A 115 3.42 17.43 -10.09
CA PHE A 115 2.84 17.68 -11.41
C PHE A 115 1.31 17.88 -11.37
N LEU A 116 0.65 17.60 -10.24
CA LEU A 116 -0.79 17.78 -10.10
C LEU A 116 -1.16 19.26 -9.95
N PRO A 117 -2.33 19.70 -10.46
CA PRO A 117 -2.90 21.01 -10.19
C PRO A 117 -2.98 21.31 -8.69
N LYS A 118 -2.83 22.59 -8.31
CA LYS A 118 -2.84 23.03 -6.91
C LYS A 118 -4.09 22.56 -6.15
N ASN A 119 -5.25 22.60 -6.79
CA ASN A 119 -6.53 22.23 -6.19
C ASN A 119 -6.57 20.71 -5.89
N ILE A 120 -6.08 19.88 -6.81
CA ILE A 120 -5.96 18.43 -6.59
C ILE A 120 -4.94 18.11 -5.49
N LYS A 121 -3.81 18.83 -5.47
CA LYS A 121 -2.78 18.66 -4.43
C LYS A 121 -3.31 19.03 -3.04
N LEU A 122 -4.12 20.09 -2.94
CA LEU A 122 -4.79 20.49 -1.71
C LEU A 122 -5.75 19.40 -1.25
N VAL A 123 -6.61 18.90 -2.14
CA VAL A 123 -7.54 17.80 -1.84
C VAL A 123 -6.77 16.57 -1.35
N LEU A 124 -5.72 16.15 -2.05
CA LEU A 124 -4.90 15.00 -1.68
C LEU A 124 -4.28 15.19 -0.29
N THR A 125 -3.74 16.37 -0.02
CA THR A 125 -3.14 16.72 1.29
C THR A 125 -4.18 16.62 2.40
N MET A 126 -5.37 17.19 2.19
CA MET A 126 -6.47 17.13 3.14
C MET A 126 -6.95 15.69 3.35
N THR A 127 -7.09 14.90 2.29
CA THR A 127 -7.49 13.48 2.39
C THR A 127 -6.51 12.70 3.26
N PHE A 128 -5.20 12.76 2.99
CA PHE A 128 -4.21 12.06 3.81
C PHE A 128 -4.18 12.54 5.26
N TYR A 129 -4.39 13.83 5.48
CA TYR A 129 -4.47 14.40 6.82
C TYR A 129 -5.72 13.93 7.59
N PHE A 130 -6.86 13.75 6.92
CA PHE A 130 -8.11 13.35 7.56
C PHE A 130 -8.26 11.84 7.79
N ILE A 131 -7.50 10.99 7.09
CA ILE A 131 -7.56 9.53 7.27
C ILE A 131 -7.44 9.12 8.75
N PRO A 132 -6.41 9.54 9.52
CA PRO A 132 -6.30 9.19 10.94
C PRO A 132 -7.49 9.68 11.78
N THR A 133 -8.01 10.86 11.46
CA THR A 133 -9.14 11.47 12.17
C THR A 133 -10.44 10.71 11.92
N ILE A 134 -10.70 10.32 10.67
CA ILE A 134 -11.85 9.48 10.28
C ILE A 134 -11.77 8.12 10.99
N PHE A 135 -10.58 7.51 11.08
CA PHE A 135 -10.42 6.25 11.82
C PHE A 135 -10.72 6.39 13.32
N LYS A 136 -10.33 7.50 13.96
CA LYS A 136 -10.67 7.79 15.35
C LYS A 136 -12.17 7.96 15.54
N GLU A 137 -12.84 8.70 14.66
CA GLU A 137 -14.29 8.89 14.72
C GLU A 137 -15.06 7.59 14.49
N THR A 138 -14.62 6.79 13.52
CA THR A 138 -15.16 5.45 13.26
C THR A 138 -15.07 4.61 14.54
N GLY A 139 -13.92 4.61 15.22
CA GLY A 139 -13.75 3.91 16.49
C GLY A 139 -14.70 4.40 17.60
N GLN A 140 -14.87 5.72 17.73
CA GLN A 140 -15.82 6.30 18.70
C GLN A 140 -17.27 5.92 18.39
N ILE A 141 -17.69 5.98 17.12
CA ILE A 141 -19.04 5.60 16.70
C ILE A 141 -19.27 4.12 17.00
N ILE A 142 -18.30 3.25 16.67
CA ILE A 142 -18.38 1.81 16.99
C ILE A 142 -18.58 1.60 18.50
N LEU A 143 -17.82 2.29 19.35
CA LEU A 143 -17.95 2.17 20.80
C LEU A 143 -19.34 2.61 21.29
N VAL A 144 -19.85 3.75 20.82
CA VAL A 144 -21.17 4.26 21.17
C VAL A 144 -22.28 3.29 20.72
N GLN A 145 -22.19 2.76 19.50
CA GLN A 145 -23.18 1.80 18.99
C GLN A 145 -23.14 0.47 19.74
N LYS A 146 -21.95 -0.01 20.13
CA LYS A 146 -21.81 -1.19 21.00
C LYS A 146 -22.46 -0.97 22.36
N SER A 147 -22.29 0.20 22.98
CA SER A 147 -22.97 0.56 24.24
C SER A 147 -24.50 0.61 24.10
N ARG A 148 -25.01 0.85 22.89
CA ARG A 148 -26.44 0.82 22.56
C ARG A 148 -26.97 -0.59 22.20
N GLY A 149 -26.16 -1.63 22.40
CA GLY A 149 -26.56 -3.02 22.18
C GLY A 149 -26.26 -3.58 20.79
N LEU A 150 -25.57 -2.85 19.92
CA LEU A 150 -25.19 -3.34 18.60
C LEU A 150 -24.01 -4.32 18.73
N LYS A 151 -24.31 -5.63 18.67
CA LYS A 151 -23.33 -6.71 18.87
C LYS A 151 -22.40 -6.92 17.66
N THR A 152 -22.92 -6.78 16.44
CA THR A 152 -22.19 -7.03 15.19
C THR A 152 -22.69 -6.14 14.06
N PHE A 153 -21.75 -5.57 13.30
CA PHE A 153 -22.02 -4.74 12.11
C PHE A 153 -22.22 -5.57 10.82
N SER A 154 -22.32 -6.90 10.91
CA SER A 154 -22.19 -7.80 9.75
C SER A 154 -23.24 -7.62 8.66
N TRP A 155 -24.42 -7.10 9.00
CA TRP A 155 -25.51 -6.89 8.03
C TRP A 155 -26.06 -5.47 8.01
N ASN A 156 -25.81 -4.66 9.04
CA ASN A 156 -26.29 -3.28 9.11
C ASN A 156 -25.16 -2.29 9.45
N ILE A 157 -24.64 -1.64 8.42
CA ILE A 157 -23.55 -0.66 8.53
C ILE A 157 -24.11 0.78 8.65
N ALA A 158 -25.42 0.98 8.46
CA ALA A 158 -26.04 2.31 8.54
C ALA A 158 -25.77 3.03 9.88
N PRO A 159 -25.79 2.36 11.06
CA PRO A 159 -25.46 2.99 12.34
C PRO A 159 -24.01 3.48 12.46
N LEU A 160 -23.13 3.05 11.55
CA LEU A 160 -21.76 3.53 11.43
C LEU A 160 -21.66 4.64 10.37
N ILE A 161 -22.18 4.39 9.17
CA ILE A 161 -22.02 5.28 8.01
C ILE A 161 -22.78 6.59 8.20
N VAL A 162 -24.03 6.56 8.65
CA VAL A 162 -24.86 7.77 8.76
C VAL A 162 -24.25 8.78 9.74
N PRO A 163 -23.87 8.40 10.98
CA PRO A 163 -23.23 9.34 11.89
C PRO A 163 -21.85 9.81 11.39
N LEU A 164 -21.11 8.94 10.69
CA LEU A 164 -19.81 9.29 10.14
C LEU A 164 -19.93 10.33 9.03
N LEU A 165 -20.82 10.12 8.06
CA LEU A 165 -21.09 11.08 6.98
C LEU A 165 -21.55 12.42 7.52
N HIS A 166 -22.49 12.41 8.48
CA HIS A 166 -22.96 13.64 9.12
C HIS A 166 -21.81 14.43 9.75
N ARG A 167 -20.91 13.77 10.49
CA ARG A 167 -19.72 14.42 11.08
C ARG A 167 -18.74 14.93 10.03
N ILE A 168 -18.55 14.17 8.95
CA ILE A 168 -17.66 14.57 7.86
C ILE A 168 -18.21 15.80 7.14
N PHE A 169 -19.51 15.88 6.87
CA PHE A 169 -20.11 17.04 6.19
C PHE A 169 -20.00 18.31 7.02
N ILE A 170 -20.32 18.25 8.32
CA ILE A 170 -20.15 19.40 9.23
C ILE A 170 -18.69 19.86 9.25
N ARG A 171 -17.73 18.92 9.28
CA ARG A 171 -16.32 19.28 9.25
C ARG A 171 -15.91 19.88 7.90
N ALA A 172 -16.40 19.34 6.80
CA ALA A 172 -16.10 19.85 5.46
C ALA A 172 -16.60 21.29 5.29
N GLU A 173 -17.80 21.60 5.79
CA GLU A 173 -18.35 22.96 5.81
C GLU A 173 -17.49 23.91 6.65
N ALA A 174 -17.17 23.53 7.89
CA ALA A 174 -16.31 24.35 8.76
C ALA A 174 -14.93 24.58 8.15
N LEU A 175 -14.36 23.57 7.48
CA LEU A 175 -13.07 23.66 6.83
C LEU A 175 -13.11 24.53 5.57
N SER A 176 -14.19 24.45 4.79
CA SER A 176 -14.42 25.34 3.66
C SER A 176 -14.44 26.81 4.11
N LEU A 177 -15.23 27.14 5.13
CA LEU A 177 -15.27 28.49 5.70
C LEU A 177 -13.90 28.94 6.23
N ALA A 178 -13.13 28.04 6.84
CA ALA A 178 -11.79 28.33 7.33
C ALA A 178 -10.77 28.56 6.19
N ILE A 179 -10.92 27.88 5.05
CA ILE A 179 -10.08 28.08 3.86
C ILE A 179 -10.39 29.44 3.24
N ILE A 180 -11.68 29.73 3.01
CA ILE A 180 -12.14 30.99 2.40
C ILE A 180 -11.72 32.19 3.27
N SER A 181 -11.94 32.13 4.59
CA SER A 181 -11.56 33.23 5.50
C SER A 181 -10.04 33.47 5.59
N ARG A 182 -9.22 32.50 5.17
CA ARG A 182 -7.76 32.64 5.07
C ARG A 182 -7.28 33.19 3.73
N GLY A 183 -8.20 33.59 2.84
CA GLY A 183 -7.87 34.16 1.53
C GLY A 183 -7.40 33.13 0.51
N TYR A 184 -7.72 31.84 0.71
CA TYR A 184 -7.61 30.85 -0.36
C TYR A 184 -8.84 30.99 -1.27
N GLU A 185 -8.74 31.90 -2.24
CA GLU A 185 -9.65 31.97 -3.38
C GLU A 185 -9.14 31.02 -4.49
N GLU A 186 -10.06 30.54 -5.34
CA GLU A 186 -9.88 29.42 -6.29
C GLU A 186 -8.61 29.43 -7.16
#